data_AF-A0A800KAQ0-F1
#
_entry.id   AF-A0A800KAQ0-F1
#
_cell.length_a   1.000
_cell.length_b   1.000
_cell.length_c   1.000
_cell.angle_alpha   90.00
_cell.angle_beta   90.00
_cell.angle_gamma   90.00
#
_symmetry.space_group_name_H-M   'P 1'
#
loop_
_entity.id
_entity.type
_entity.pdbx_description
1 polymer ?
#
loop_
_entity_poly.entity_id
_entity_poly.type
_entity_poly.pdbx_seq_one_letter_code
_entity_poly.pdbx_strand_id
1 'polypeptide(L)'
;MLQMDFLIVIVALPKIQAELGFTPTGLSWVPNAFALVFGGLLLLGGRLGDIYGQVRIFRIGIAIFVAASLLGGIAGSPFVLIAARMLQGVGAALAGPSVL
;
A
#
# COMPACT_ATOMS: atom_id res chain seq x y z
N MET A 1 -3.68 -11.51 2.79
CA MET A 1 -3.65 -10.54 1.68
C MET A 1 -2.35 -9.74 1.70
N LEU A 2 -2.12 -8.88 2.71
CA LEU A 2 -0.95 -7.99 2.80
C LEU A 2 0.43 -8.66 2.59
N GLN A 3 0.67 -9.85 3.19
CA GLN A 3 1.92 -10.60 3.00
C GLN A 3 2.10 -11.12 1.55
N MET A 4 0.99 -11.50 0.89
CA MET A 4 1.03 -12.01 -0.48
C MET A 4 1.26 -10.88 -1.48
N ASP A 5 0.65 -9.70 -1.26
CA ASP A 5 0.88 -8.52 -2.08
C ASP A 5 2.36 -8.13 -2.11
N PHE A 6 3.05 -8.22 -0.98
CA PHE A 6 4.48 -7.90 -0.88
C PHE A 6 5.35 -8.81 -1.76
N LEU A 7 5.07 -10.12 -1.76
CA LEU A 7 5.82 -11.09 -2.57
C LEU A 7 5.60 -10.89 -4.07
N ILE A 8 4.36 -10.57 -4.48
CA ILE A 8 4.02 -10.30 -5.89
C ILE A 8 4.87 -9.15 -6.44
N VAL A 9 5.07 -8.09 -5.64
CA VAL A 9 5.87 -6.93 -6.05
C VAL A 9 7.33 -7.29 -6.25
N ILE A 10 7.91 -8.00 -5.29
CA ILE A 10 9.34 -8.35 -5.30
C ILE A 10 9.66 -9.16 -6.55
N VAL A 11 8.81 -10.13 -6.89
CA VAL A 11 8.96 -10.95 -8.10
C VAL A 11 8.81 -10.10 -9.37
N ALA A 12 7.96 -9.08 -9.35
CA ALA A 12 7.73 -8.19 -10.50
C ALA A 12 8.75 -7.04 -10.64
N LEU A 13 9.63 -6.80 -9.66
CA LEU A 13 10.56 -5.66 -9.66
C LEU A 13 11.41 -5.53 -10.94
N PRO A 14 11.99 -6.61 -11.50
CA PRO A 14 12.79 -6.50 -12.73
C PRO A 14 11.95 -6.00 -13.91
N LYS A 15 10.71 -6.46 -14.01
CA LYS A 15 9.78 -6.06 -15.07
C LYS A 15 9.28 -4.63 -14.88
N ILE A 16 8.93 -4.26 -13.66
CA ILE A 16 8.57 -2.88 -13.25
C ILE A 16 9.71 -1.90 -13.60
N GLN A 17 10.96 -2.30 -13.38
CA GLN A 17 12.12 -1.47 -13.72
C GLN A 17 12.22 -1.22 -15.22
N ALA A 18 12.13 -2.29 -16.02
CA ALA A 18 12.27 -2.21 -17.46
C ALA A 18 11.13 -1.44 -18.13
N GLU A 19 9.88 -1.61 -17.65
CA GLU A 19 8.69 -0.97 -18.24
C GLU A 19 8.52 0.50 -17.82
N LEU A 20 8.89 0.86 -16.58
CA LEU A 20 8.68 2.21 -16.06
C LEU A 20 9.96 3.06 -15.99
N GLY A 21 11.12 2.48 -16.33
CA GLY A 21 12.40 3.19 -16.34
C GLY A 21 12.87 3.60 -14.95
N PHE A 22 12.61 2.79 -13.92
CA PHE A 22 13.08 3.09 -12.57
C PHE A 22 14.62 3.09 -12.49
N THR A 23 15.16 4.04 -11.74
CA THR A 23 16.55 3.96 -11.26
C THR A 23 16.67 2.84 -10.20
N PRO A 24 17.86 2.24 -10.01
CA PRO A 24 18.07 1.24 -8.97
C PRO A 24 17.69 1.74 -7.57
N THR A 25 17.95 3.02 -7.27
CA THR A 25 17.55 3.66 -6.02
C THR A 25 16.04 3.84 -5.93
N GLY A 26 15.38 4.24 -7.02
CA GLY A 26 13.93 4.42 -7.09
C GLY A 26 13.15 3.11 -6.90
N LEU A 27 13.67 1.98 -7.40
CA LEU A 27 13.06 0.66 -7.22
C LEU A 27 12.86 0.29 -5.75
N SER A 28 13.82 0.64 -4.89
CA SER A 28 13.75 0.35 -3.44
C SER A 28 12.56 1.03 -2.76
N TRP A 29 12.09 2.15 -3.32
CA TRP A 29 10.92 2.86 -2.80
C TRP A 29 9.61 2.14 -3.05
N VAL A 30 9.54 1.20 -4.00
CA VAL A 30 8.29 0.46 -4.30
C VAL A 30 7.82 -0.33 -3.07
N PRO A 31 8.63 -1.21 -2.43
CA PRO A 31 8.23 -1.85 -1.18
C PRO A 31 8.31 -0.91 0.03
N ASN A 32 9.31 -0.02 0.09
CA ASN A 32 9.56 0.81 1.27
C ASN A 32 8.47 1.87 1.50
N ALA A 33 7.94 2.48 0.44
CA ALA A 33 6.89 3.49 0.58
C ALA A 33 5.61 2.92 1.20
N PHE A 34 5.24 1.69 0.81
CA PHE A 34 4.15 0.96 1.44
C PHE A 34 4.43 0.72 2.93
N ALA A 35 5.58 0.13 3.25
CA ALA A 35 5.94 -0.24 4.62
C ALA A 35 6.01 0.98 5.55
N LEU A 36 6.58 2.09 5.07
CA LEU A 36 6.72 3.34 5.81
C LEU A 36 5.36 3.94 6.17
N VAL A 37 4.44 4.04 5.19
CA VAL A 37 3.10 4.58 5.44
C VAL A 37 2.27 3.63 6.30
N PHE A 38 2.34 2.32 6.04
CA PHE A 38 1.66 1.32 6.84
C PHE A 38 2.10 1.39 8.31
N GLY A 39 3.40 1.29 8.57
CA GLY A 39 3.95 1.32 9.92
C GLY A 39 3.69 2.66 10.63
N GLY A 40 3.84 3.78 9.92
CA GLY A 40 3.61 5.11 10.47
C GLY A 40 2.15 5.41 10.83
N LEU A 41 1.19 4.80 10.12
CA LEU A 41 -0.24 5.04 10.34
C LEU A 41 -0.95 3.91 11.09
N LEU A 42 -0.28 2.79 11.39
CA LEU A 42 -0.92 1.62 12.00
C LEU A 42 -1.62 1.97 13.33
N LEU A 43 -0.92 2.67 14.22
CA LEU A 43 -1.47 3.08 15.51
C LEU A 43 -2.62 4.09 15.35
N LEU A 44 -2.53 4.97 14.35
CA LEU A 44 -3.61 5.90 14.02
C LEU A 44 -4.84 5.15 13.52
N GLY A 45 -4.67 4.16 12.65
CA GLY A 45 -5.75 3.31 12.16
C GLY A 45 -6.46 2.57 13.29
N GLY A 46 -5.71 2.07 14.27
CA GLY A 46 -6.27 1.40 15.45
C GLY A 46 -7.13 2.35 16.27
N ARG A 47 -6.58 3.52 16.58
CA ARG A 47 -7.30 4.57 17.32
C ARG A 47 -8.56 5.06 16.58
N LEU A 48 -8.51 5.17 15.26
CA LEU A 48 -9.69 5.49 14.45
C LEU A 48 -10.74 4.38 14.53
N GLY A 49 -10.32 3.12 14.55
CA GLY A 49 -11.18 1.96 14.76
C GLY A 49 -11.90 1.99 16.11
N ASP A 50 -11.17 2.36 17.17
CA ASP A 50 -11.72 2.46 18.53
C ASP A 50 -12.77 3.58 18.65
N ILE A 51 -12.56 4.71 17.96
CA ILE A 51 -13.45 5.88 18.03
C ILE A 51 -14.67 5.74 17.10
N TYR A 52 -14.47 5.29 15.87
CA TYR A 52 -15.50 5.31 14.81
C TYR A 52 -16.11 3.93 14.52
N GLY A 53 -15.63 2.88 15.20
CA GLY A 53 -16.05 1.50 15.03
C GLY A 53 -15.17 0.72 14.05
N GLN A 54 -14.67 -0.43 14.50
CA GLN A 54 -13.73 -1.27 13.76
C GLN A 54 -14.25 -1.68 12.38
N VAL A 55 -15.52 -2.09 12.26
CA VAL A 55 -16.10 -2.54 10.97
C VAL A 55 -16.18 -1.40 9.94
N ARG A 56 -16.45 -0.17 10.39
CA ARG A 56 -16.55 1.00 9.49
C ARG A 56 -15.16 1.35 8.94
N ILE A 57 -14.16 1.42 9.82
CA ILE A 57 -12.78 1.74 9.44
C ILE A 57 -12.17 0.63 8.58
N PHE A 58 -12.45 -0.64 8.87
CA PHE A 58 -12.04 -1.76 8.03
C PHE A 58 -12.53 -1.61 6.59
N ARG A 59 -13.84 -1.33 6.39
CA ARG A 59 -14.42 -1.15 5.05
C ARG A 59 -13.79 0.01 4.29
N ILE A 60 -13.52 1.13 4.97
CA ILE A 60 -12.83 2.28 4.39
C ILE A 60 -11.41 1.90 3.98
N GLY A 61 -10.68 1.21 4.86
CA GLY A 61 -9.32 0.74 4.60
C GLY A 61 -9.24 -0.17 3.37
N ILE A 62 -10.16 -1.14 3.27
CA ILE A 62 -10.26 -2.03 2.10
C ILE A 62 -10.61 -1.25 0.83
N ALA A 63 -11.55 -0.31 0.88
CA ALA A 63 -11.92 0.50 -0.29
C ALA A 63 -10.72 1.32 -0.81
N ILE A 64 -9.96 1.95 0.09
CA ILE A 64 -8.72 2.67 -0.26
C ILE A 64 -7.70 1.70 -0.86
N PHE A 65 -7.50 0.54 -0.23
CA PHE A 65 -6.54 -0.45 -0.69
C PHE A 65 -6.84 -0.94 -2.11
N VAL A 66 -8.11 -1.26 -2.40
CA VAL A 66 -8.55 -1.71 -3.73
C VAL A 66 -8.38 -0.62 -4.78
N ALA A 67 -8.79 0.62 -4.47
CA ALA A 67 -8.61 1.75 -5.40
C ALA A 67 -7.13 2.02 -5.68
N ALA A 68 -6.28 1.95 -4.65
CA ALA A 68 -4.84 2.11 -4.78
C ALA A 68 -4.19 0.97 -5.60
N SER A 69 -4.66 -0.26 -5.44
CA SER A 69 -4.23 -1.41 -6.25
C SER A 69 -4.58 -1.25 -7.72
N LEU A 70 -5.77 -0.73 -8.03
CA LEU A 70 -6.14 -0.41 -9.40
C LEU A 70 -5.23 0.68 -10.00
N LEU A 71 -4.97 1.75 -9.24
CA LEU A 71 -4.02 2.80 -9.61
C LEU A 71 -2.61 2.25 -9.88
N GLY A 72 -2.14 1.31 -9.05
CA GLY A 72 -0.86 0.64 -9.24
C GLY A 72 -0.81 -0.22 -10.50
N GLY A 73 -1.92 -0.88 -10.86
CA GLY A 73 -2.02 -1.70 -12.07
C GLY A 73 -2.01 -0.90 -13.38
N ILE A 74 -2.45 0.36 -13.35
CA ILE A 74 -2.46 1.28 -14.52
C ILE A 74 -1.33 2.31 -14.46
N ALA A 75 -0.37 2.16 -13.54
CA ALA A 75 0.68 3.14 -13.33
C ALA A 75 1.59 3.23 -14.58
N GLY A 76 1.61 4.40 -15.23
CA GLY A 76 2.47 4.67 -16.39
C GLY A 76 3.80 5.35 -16.05
N SER A 77 4.09 5.60 -14.76
CA SER A 77 5.37 6.16 -14.33
C SER A 77 5.79 5.69 -12.93
N PRO A 78 7.10 5.75 -12.61
CA PRO A 78 7.63 5.43 -11.30
C PRO A 78 6.93 6.16 -10.14
N PHE A 79 6.65 7.44 -10.33
CA PHE A 79 6.01 8.29 -9.32
C PHE A 79 4.58 7.82 -9.02
N VAL A 80 3.80 7.51 -10.06
CA VAL A 80 2.42 7.02 -9.89
C VAL A 80 2.42 5.68 -9.15
N LEU A 81 3.35 4.78 -9.47
CA LEU A 81 3.46 3.50 -8.78
C LEU A 81 3.81 3.68 -7.29
N ILE A 82 4.77 4.55 -6.97
CA ILE A 82 5.13 4.85 -5.58
C ILE A 82 3.96 5.48 -4.82
N ALA A 83 3.23 6.42 -5.44
CA ALA A 83 2.04 7.03 -4.84
C ALA A 83 0.94 5.99 -4.57
N ALA A 84 0.71 5.08 -5.51
CA ALA A 84 -0.21 3.96 -5.33
C ALA A 84 0.23 3.06 -4.15
N ARG A 85 1.53 2.80 -3.99
CA ARG A 85 2.07 2.02 -2.84
C ARG A 85 1.85 2.72 -1.51
N MET A 86 2.05 4.04 -1.46
CA MET A 86 1.73 4.82 -0.27
C MET A 86 0.24 4.73 0.09
N LEU A 87 -0.65 4.90 -0.89
CA LEU A 87 -2.10 4.78 -0.68
C LEU A 87 -2.53 3.36 -0.24
N GLN A 88 -1.90 2.33 -0.78
CA GLN A 88 -2.09 0.95 -0.28
C GLN A 88 -1.66 0.84 1.18
N GLY A 89 -0.54 1.47 1.58
CA GLY A 89 -0.09 1.53 2.97
C GLY A 89 -1.11 2.18 3.89
N VAL A 90 -1.77 3.26 3.45
CA VAL A 90 -2.88 3.91 4.18
C VAL A 90 -4.05 2.94 4.36
N GLY A 91 -4.52 2.33 3.26
CA GLY A 91 -5.64 1.38 3.33
C GLY A 91 -5.35 0.18 4.23
N ALA A 92 -4.11 -0.33 4.16
CA ALA A 92 -3.61 -1.39 5.01
C ALA A 92 -3.57 -1.00 6.49
N ALA A 93 -3.11 0.20 6.82
CA ALA A 93 -3.01 0.68 8.20
C ALA A 93 -4.39 0.85 8.85
N LEU A 94 -5.40 1.26 8.07
CA LEU A 94 -6.77 1.37 8.52
C LEU A 94 -7.44 0.00 8.69
N ALA A 95 -7.16 -0.97 7.81
CA ALA A 95 -7.76 -2.29 7.86
C ALA A 95 -7.06 -3.27 8.83
N GLY A 96 -5.77 -3.07 9.13
CA GLY A 96 -4.95 -3.99 9.92
C GLY A 96 -5.41 -4.19 11.37
N PRO A 97 -5.63 -3.13 12.15
CA PRO A 97 -5.99 -3.22 13.57
C PRO A 97 -7.33 -3.90 13.85
N SER A 98 -8.26 -3.85 12.89
CA SER A 98 -9.58 -4.51 12.98
C SER A 98 -9.53 -6.04 12.78
N VAL A 99 -8.36 -6.61 12.50
CA VAL A 99 -8.16 -8.06 12.26
C VAL A 99 -7.48 -8.76 13.46
N LEU A 100 -6.98 -7.99 14.43
CA LEU A 100 -6.41 -8.48 15.69
C LEU A 100 -7.43 -8.40 16.82
#